data_AF-A0A381RLS5-F1
#
_entry.id   AF-A0A381RLS5-F1
#
_cell.length_a   1.000
_cell.length_b   1.000
_cell.length_c   1.000
_cell.angle_alpha   90.00
_cell.angle_beta   90.00
_cell.angle_gamma   90.00
#
_symmetry.space_group_name_H-M   'P 1'
#
loop_
_entity.id
_entity.type
_entity.pdbx_description
1 polymer ?
#
loop_
_entity_poly.entity_id
_entity_poly.type
_entity_poly.pdbx_seq_one_letter_code
_entity_poly.pdbx_strand_id
1 'polypeptide(L)'
;LALPLAVGPAVAEGLNDAPDPVRTTASVGLWALWAVGLLATLVPRPLSLAGVRLGGPAAFATGVWAAVATGLSPAGLAGLVAGALVAGVSISAPVGDRFVDGASYGDERRFLLRAPGPVVVVMAPLAWVVAVAGVVTGPLLVANGSLTAGIPACIVGLPAAGLAARATHQLGRRWVVLVPAGMVLHDHLAVADPTLIPRTQVSSVAPAATHTTATDLSQGAFGLALEVRCR
;
A
#
# COMPACT_ATOMS: atom_id res chain seq x y z
N LEU A 1 7.56 6.54 -12.38
CA LEU A 1 7.61 7.06 -13.77
C LEU A 1 8.11 6.01 -14.77
N ALA A 2 9.33 5.48 -14.64
CA ALA A 2 9.92 4.55 -15.62
C ALA A 2 9.40 3.09 -15.58
N LEU A 3 8.44 2.76 -14.71
CA LEU A 3 7.96 1.38 -14.50
C LEU A 3 7.44 0.69 -15.78
N PRO A 4 6.67 1.36 -16.66
CA PRO A 4 6.24 0.76 -17.92
C PRO A 4 7.39 0.46 -18.88
N LEU A 5 8.49 1.23 -18.80
CA LEU A 5 9.66 1.01 -19.64
C LEU A 5 10.44 -0.24 -19.20
N ALA A 6 10.46 -0.52 -17.89
CA ALA A 6 11.16 -1.67 -17.33
C ALA A 6 10.32 -2.95 -17.40
N VAL A 7 9.04 -2.90 -17.02
CA VAL A 7 8.16 -4.07 -16.92
C VAL A 7 7.33 -4.30 -18.19
N GLY A 8 7.02 -3.24 -18.92
CA GLY A 8 6.12 -3.29 -20.08
C GLY A 8 6.55 -4.24 -21.20
N PRO A 9 7.83 -4.32 -21.60
CA PRO A 9 8.26 -5.26 -22.65
C PRO A 9 7.96 -6.72 -22.29
N ALA A 10 8.29 -7.15 -21.08
CA ALA A 10 8.05 -8.53 -20.63
C ALA A 10 6.54 -8.82 -20.53
N VAL A 11 5.75 -7.84 -20.10
CA VAL A 11 4.29 -7.99 -20.02
C VAL A 11 3.64 -8.04 -21.40
N ALA A 12 4.12 -7.23 -22.34
CA ALA A 12 3.64 -7.24 -23.72
C ALA A 12 3.96 -8.58 -24.41
N GLU A 13 5.15 -9.14 -24.17
CA GLU A 13 5.53 -10.47 -24.64
C GLU A 13 4.62 -11.55 -24.05
N GLY A 14 4.35 -11.50 -22.73
CA GLY A 14 3.46 -12.46 -22.07
C GLY A 14 2.00 -12.38 -22.51
N LEU A 15 1.57 -11.22 -23.01
CA LEU A 15 0.24 -11.04 -23.59
C LEU A 15 0.18 -11.37 -25.10
N ASN A 16 1.30 -11.71 -25.74
CA ASN A 16 1.37 -11.80 -27.19
C ASN A 16 0.57 -12.98 -27.78
N ASP A 17 0.40 -14.05 -27.02
CA ASP A 17 -0.40 -15.21 -27.46
C ASP A 17 -1.85 -15.14 -26.98
N ALA A 18 -2.22 -14.11 -26.22
CA ALA A 18 -3.58 -13.95 -25.73
C ALA A 18 -4.54 -13.50 -26.84
N PRO A 19 -5.82 -13.91 -26.82
CA PRO A 19 -6.82 -13.43 -27.76
C PRO A 19 -6.91 -11.89 -27.77
N ASP A 20 -7.14 -11.29 -28.94
CA ASP A 20 -7.12 -9.83 -29.11
C ASP A 20 -7.98 -9.07 -28.09
N PRO A 21 -9.23 -9.46 -27.79
CA PRO A 21 -10.03 -8.75 -26.79
C PRO A 21 -9.39 -8.77 -25.38
N VAL A 22 -8.80 -9.90 -25.00
CA VAL A 22 -8.15 -10.09 -23.69
C VAL A 22 -6.87 -9.25 -23.62
N ARG A 23 -6.05 -9.30 -24.66
CA ARG A 23 -4.82 -8.51 -24.77
C ARG A 23 -5.09 -7.01 -24.74
N THR A 24 -6.08 -6.53 -25.49
CA THR A 24 -6.47 -5.11 -25.49
C THR A 24 -6.97 -4.69 -24.10
N THR A 25 -7.85 -5.48 -23.49
CA THR A 25 -8.39 -5.19 -22.16
C THR A 25 -7.30 -5.15 -21.08
N ALA A 26 -6.38 -6.12 -21.10
CA ALA A 26 -5.24 -6.16 -20.19
C ALA A 26 -4.32 -4.93 -20.38
N SER A 27 -4.00 -4.59 -21.63
CA SER A 27 -3.13 -3.44 -21.95
C SER A 27 -3.75 -2.12 -21.51
N VAL A 28 -5.04 -1.89 -21.79
CA VAL A 28 -5.77 -0.70 -21.33
C VAL A 28 -5.83 -0.64 -19.81
N GLY A 29 -6.12 -1.76 -19.15
CA GLY A 29 -6.16 -1.86 -17.69
C GLY A 29 -4.81 -1.54 -17.05
N LEU A 30 -3.70 -2.06 -17.60
CA LEU A 30 -2.36 -1.78 -17.11
C LEU A 30 -1.97 -0.31 -17.26
N TRP A 31 -2.31 0.33 -18.39
CA TRP A 31 -2.09 1.76 -18.57
C TRP A 31 -2.92 2.61 -17.61
N ALA A 32 -4.19 2.25 -17.38
CA ALA A 32 -5.06 2.93 -16.44
C ALA A 32 -4.53 2.78 -14.99
N LEU A 33 -4.14 1.58 -14.58
CA LEU A 33 -3.55 1.32 -13.26
C LEU A 33 -2.23 2.08 -13.08
N TRP A 34 -1.39 2.14 -14.11
CA TRP A 34 -0.17 2.93 -14.07
C TRP A 34 -0.47 4.43 -13.94
N ALA A 35 -1.44 4.96 -14.69
CA ALA A 35 -1.82 6.37 -14.61
C ALA A 35 -2.36 6.73 -13.21
N VAL A 36 -3.21 5.88 -12.63
CA VAL A 36 -3.70 6.03 -11.25
C VAL A 36 -2.54 5.99 -10.25
N GLY A 37 -1.63 5.01 -10.39
CA GLY A 37 -0.44 4.91 -9.55
C GLY A 37 0.46 6.14 -9.66
N LEU A 38 0.65 6.66 -10.88
CA LEU A 38 1.39 7.89 -11.12
C LEU A 38 0.74 9.08 -10.39
N LEU A 39 -0.56 9.29 -10.57
CA LEU A 39 -1.29 10.36 -9.89
C LEU A 39 -1.19 10.22 -8.37
N ALA A 40 -1.28 9.00 -7.84
CA ALA A 40 -1.10 8.72 -6.43
C ALA A 40 0.31 9.13 -5.94
N THR A 41 1.37 8.92 -6.74
CA THR A 41 2.72 9.38 -6.36
C THR A 41 2.90 10.89 -6.35
N LEU A 42 2.08 11.64 -7.10
CA LEU A 42 2.22 13.10 -7.23
C LEU A 42 1.51 13.88 -6.11
N VAL A 43 0.50 13.28 -5.48
CA VAL A 43 -0.30 13.93 -4.45
C VAL A 43 -0.01 13.28 -3.11
N PRO A 44 0.95 13.74 -2.28
CA PRO A 44 1.31 13.10 -1.02
C PRO A 44 0.21 13.29 0.03
N ARG A 45 -0.71 12.32 0.12
CA ARG A 45 -1.83 12.29 1.07
C ARG A 45 -2.04 10.87 1.59
N PRO A 46 -2.66 10.67 2.76
CA PRO A 46 -2.95 9.33 3.27
C PRO A 46 -3.80 8.46 2.32
N LEU A 47 -4.65 9.07 1.49
CA LEU A 47 -5.44 8.34 0.49
C LEU A 47 -4.58 7.79 -0.64
N SER A 48 -3.70 8.61 -1.20
CA SER A 48 -2.81 8.19 -2.28
C SER A 48 -1.73 7.22 -1.80
N LEU A 49 -1.35 7.26 -0.52
CA LEU A 49 -0.47 6.26 0.08
C LEU A 49 -1.05 4.85 -0.03
N ALA A 50 -2.37 4.70 0.13
CA ALA A 50 -3.04 3.40 -0.04
C ALA A 50 -2.88 2.90 -1.49
N GLY A 51 -3.07 3.79 -2.47
CA GLY A 51 -2.83 3.49 -3.89
C GLY A 51 -1.38 3.05 -4.15
N VAL A 52 -0.40 3.75 -3.57
CA VAL A 52 1.02 3.39 -3.70
C VAL A 52 1.33 2.03 -3.07
N ARG A 53 0.79 1.75 -1.87
CA ARG A 53 1.00 0.48 -1.14
C ARG A 53 0.29 -0.74 -1.73
N LEU A 54 -0.73 -0.52 -2.55
CA LEU A 54 -1.33 -1.58 -3.37
C LEU A 54 -0.61 -1.71 -4.73
N GLY A 55 -0.31 -0.58 -5.37
CA GLY A 55 0.28 -0.54 -6.71
C GLY A 55 1.72 -1.03 -6.77
N GLY A 56 2.53 -0.78 -5.74
CA GLY A 56 3.93 -1.22 -5.70
C GLY A 56 4.07 -2.74 -5.73
N PRO A 57 3.48 -3.49 -4.77
CA PRO A 57 3.46 -4.95 -4.79
C PRO A 57 2.76 -5.53 -6.03
N ALA A 58 1.70 -4.88 -6.52
CA ALA A 58 1.05 -5.29 -7.77
C ALA A 58 2.01 -5.21 -8.97
N ALA A 59 2.84 -4.17 -9.08
CA ALA A 59 3.82 -4.05 -10.15
C ALA A 59 4.89 -5.16 -10.10
N PHE A 60 5.33 -5.55 -8.89
CA PHE A 60 6.20 -6.71 -8.74
C PHE A 60 5.51 -8.01 -9.17
N ALA A 61 4.25 -8.21 -8.74
CA ALA A 61 3.47 -9.38 -9.14
C ALA A 61 3.28 -9.47 -10.66
N THR A 62 3.08 -8.35 -11.34
CA THR A 62 3.01 -8.29 -12.81
C THR A 62 4.33 -8.74 -13.46
N GLY A 63 5.47 -8.32 -12.91
CA GLY A 63 6.79 -8.77 -13.39
C GLY A 63 7.04 -10.26 -13.16
N VAL A 64 6.62 -10.80 -12.00
CA VAL A 64 6.67 -12.24 -11.70
C VAL A 64 5.80 -13.03 -12.68
N TRP A 65 4.56 -12.58 -12.92
CA TRP A 65 3.66 -13.20 -13.89
C TRP A 65 4.28 -13.24 -15.29
N ALA A 66 4.85 -12.12 -15.75
CA ALA A 66 5.49 -12.06 -17.06
C ALA A 66 6.66 -13.07 -17.16
N ALA A 67 7.52 -13.13 -16.14
CA ALA A 67 8.64 -14.08 -16.10
C ALA A 67 8.18 -15.54 -16.09
N VAL A 68 7.03 -15.86 -15.48
CA VAL A 68 6.43 -17.20 -15.52
C VAL A 68 5.85 -17.51 -16.91
N ALA A 69 5.22 -16.51 -17.56
CA ALA A 69 4.57 -16.68 -18.85
C ALA A 69 5.55 -16.87 -20.01
N THR A 70 6.67 -16.13 -20.03
CA THR A 70 7.61 -16.10 -21.17
C THR A 70 8.99 -16.66 -20.84
N GLY A 71 9.23 -17.04 -19.58
CA GLY A 71 10.57 -17.35 -19.07
C GLY A 71 11.36 -16.09 -18.70
N LEU A 72 12.50 -16.28 -18.01
CA LEU A 72 13.30 -15.18 -17.50
C LEU A 72 14.27 -14.64 -18.57
N SER A 73 13.82 -13.67 -19.37
CA SER A 73 14.67 -12.90 -20.28
C SER A 73 15.46 -11.79 -19.54
N PRO A 74 16.54 -11.22 -20.12
CA PRO A 74 17.24 -10.09 -19.50
C PRO A 74 16.34 -8.88 -19.23
N ALA A 75 15.40 -8.60 -20.14
CA ALA A 75 14.38 -7.56 -19.97
C ALA A 75 13.40 -7.92 -18.85
N GLY A 76 12.96 -9.19 -18.78
CA GLY A 76 12.13 -9.70 -17.69
C GLY A 76 12.81 -9.58 -16.33
N LEU A 77 14.11 -9.90 -16.24
CA LEU A 77 14.90 -9.73 -15.02
C LEU A 77 15.00 -8.25 -14.61
N ALA A 78 15.28 -7.34 -15.55
CA ALA A 78 15.33 -5.90 -15.27
C ALA A 78 13.97 -5.38 -14.78
N GLY A 79 12.87 -5.82 -15.40
CA GLY A 79 11.51 -5.51 -14.97
C GLY A 79 11.20 -6.04 -13.57
N LEU A 80 11.62 -7.27 -13.25
CA LEU A 80 11.41 -7.89 -11.94
C LEU A 80 12.18 -7.18 -10.84
N VAL A 81 13.44 -6.80 -11.10
CA VAL A 81 14.25 -5.98 -10.17
C VAL A 81 13.61 -4.61 -9.97
N ALA A 82 13.20 -3.93 -11.05
CA ALA A 82 12.52 -2.64 -10.94
C ALA A 82 11.20 -2.75 -10.16
N GLY A 83 10.41 -3.79 -10.40
CA GLY A 83 9.18 -4.09 -9.65
C GLY A 83 9.45 -4.33 -8.17
N ALA A 84 10.49 -5.11 -7.85
CA ALA A 84 10.89 -5.40 -6.47
C ALA A 84 11.32 -4.13 -5.73
N LEU A 85 12.11 -3.28 -6.37
CA LEU A 85 12.52 -1.98 -5.82
C LEU A 85 11.31 -1.09 -5.55
N VAL A 86 10.37 -1.02 -6.50
CA VAL A 86 9.15 -0.20 -6.34
C VAL A 86 8.25 -0.75 -5.23
N ALA A 87 8.09 -2.08 -5.13
CA ALA A 87 7.39 -2.71 -4.03
C ALA A 87 8.05 -2.36 -2.68
N GLY A 88 9.38 -2.52 -2.56
CA GLY A 88 10.12 -2.18 -1.34
C GLY A 88 10.02 -0.70 -0.95
N VAL A 89 10.15 0.20 -1.92
CA VAL A 89 9.99 1.66 -1.70
C VAL A 89 8.56 1.98 -1.26
N SER A 90 7.55 1.37 -1.87
CA SER A 90 6.13 1.63 -1.56
C SER A 90 5.73 1.27 -0.12
N ILE A 91 6.37 0.26 0.47
CA ILE A 91 6.12 -0.19 1.85
C ILE A 91 7.08 0.44 2.87
N SER A 92 8.06 1.24 2.42
CA SER A 92 9.08 1.83 3.28
C SER A 92 8.51 2.90 4.22
N ALA A 93 9.12 3.04 5.40
CA ALA A 93 8.74 4.08 6.36
C ALA A 93 8.93 5.51 5.83
N PRO A 94 10.05 5.88 5.16
CA PRO A 94 10.24 7.23 4.66
C PRO A 94 9.18 7.68 3.64
N VAL A 95 8.71 6.76 2.79
CA VAL A 95 7.61 7.05 1.86
C VAL A 95 6.30 7.22 2.62
N GLY A 96 6.02 6.35 3.60
CA GLY A 96 4.86 6.50 4.47
C GLY A 96 4.79 7.86 5.17
N ASP A 97 5.90 8.26 5.81
CA ASP A 97 6.02 9.54 6.51
C ASP A 97 5.80 10.73 5.57
N ARG A 98 6.43 10.73 4.38
CA ARG A 98 6.25 11.80 3.39
C ARG A 98 4.79 11.99 2.97
N PHE A 99 4.03 10.90 2.82
CA PHE A 99 2.63 10.98 2.39
C PHE A 99 1.69 11.43 3.49
N VAL A 100 1.99 11.08 4.74
CA VAL A 100 1.21 11.51 5.90
C VAL A 100 1.52 12.96 6.25
N ASP A 101 2.79 13.35 6.20
CA ASP A 101 3.28 14.72 6.46
C ASP A 101 2.87 15.70 5.36
N GLY A 102 2.54 15.22 4.15
CA GLY A 102 2.00 16.06 3.07
C GLY A 102 0.66 16.75 3.39
N ALA A 103 0.03 16.38 4.51
CA ALA A 103 -1.17 17.03 5.04
C ALA A 103 -0.91 17.91 6.28
N SER A 104 0.35 18.07 6.69
CA SER A 104 0.76 18.89 7.82
C SER A 104 0.61 20.39 7.54
N TYR A 105 0.31 21.17 8.59
CA TYR A 105 0.20 22.63 8.54
C TYR A 105 1.05 23.33 9.62
N GLY A 106 1.64 24.47 9.28
CA GLY A 106 2.47 25.26 10.19
C GLY A 106 3.67 24.46 10.69
N ASP A 107 3.87 24.47 12.01
CA ASP A 107 4.99 23.77 12.66
C ASP A 107 4.69 22.30 13.02
N GLU A 108 3.56 21.74 12.57
CA GLU A 108 3.22 20.35 12.85
C GLU A 108 4.00 19.38 11.94
N ARG A 109 4.38 18.23 12.50
CA ARG A 109 5.07 17.15 11.78
C ARG A 109 4.38 15.83 12.06
N ARG A 110 3.99 15.11 11.02
CA ARG A 110 3.24 13.85 11.18
C ARG A 110 4.12 12.65 10.84
N PHE A 111 4.19 11.71 11.77
CA PHE A 111 4.94 10.45 11.61
C PHE A 111 3.96 9.29 11.54
N LEU A 112 4.09 8.47 10.50
CA LEU A 112 3.19 7.33 10.29
C LEU A 112 3.51 6.23 11.30
N LEU A 113 2.47 5.75 11.99
CA LEU A 113 2.58 4.60 12.87
C LEU A 113 2.64 3.31 12.05
N ARG A 114 3.52 2.40 12.48
CA ARG A 114 3.59 1.08 11.87
C ARG A 114 2.30 0.31 12.19
N ALA A 115 1.80 -0.41 11.18
CA ALA A 115 0.64 -1.27 11.36
C ALA A 115 0.93 -2.41 12.38
N PRO A 116 -0.09 -2.89 13.10
CA PRO A 116 0.07 -3.99 14.05
C PRO A 116 0.67 -5.22 13.37
N GLY A 117 1.55 -5.96 14.06
CA GLY A 117 2.28 -7.09 13.47
C GLY A 117 1.38 -8.12 12.77
N PRO A 118 0.31 -8.63 13.43
CA PRO A 118 -0.62 -9.58 12.81
C PRO A 118 -1.33 -9.02 11.56
N VAL A 119 -1.65 -7.73 11.57
CA VAL A 119 -2.28 -7.05 10.43
C VAL A 119 -1.32 -6.98 9.24
N VAL A 120 -0.03 -6.70 9.49
CA VAL A 120 0.98 -6.68 8.42
C VAL A 120 1.20 -8.07 7.83
N VAL A 121 1.27 -9.11 8.67
CA VAL A 121 1.57 -10.48 8.19
C VAL A 121 0.41 -11.09 7.41
N VAL A 122 -0.83 -10.89 7.87
CA VAL A 122 -1.99 -11.58 7.31
C VAL A 122 -2.81 -10.66 6.40
N MET A 123 -3.19 -9.49 6.91
CA MET A 123 -4.17 -8.65 6.22
C MET A 123 -3.56 -7.87 5.05
N ALA A 124 -2.27 -7.50 5.11
CA ALA A 124 -1.64 -6.78 4.01
C ALA A 124 -1.50 -7.65 2.73
N PRO A 125 -0.97 -8.89 2.79
CA PRO A 125 -0.96 -9.77 1.62
C PRO A 125 -2.36 -10.08 1.10
N LEU A 126 -3.32 -10.31 1.99
CA LEU A 126 -4.71 -10.54 1.61
C LEU A 126 -5.29 -9.33 0.86
N ALA A 127 -5.05 -8.12 1.34
CA ALA A 127 -5.49 -6.89 0.68
C ALA A 127 -4.87 -6.75 -0.73
N TRP A 128 -3.60 -7.14 -0.92
CA TRP A 128 -2.97 -7.14 -2.24
C TRP A 128 -3.65 -8.13 -3.19
N VAL A 129 -3.85 -9.37 -2.76
CA VAL A 129 -4.48 -10.41 -3.58
C VAL A 129 -5.90 -10.01 -3.94
N VAL A 130 -6.71 -9.56 -2.97
CA VAL A 130 -8.10 -9.14 -3.20
C VAL A 130 -8.17 -7.92 -4.11
N ALA A 131 -7.28 -6.93 -3.93
CA ALA A 131 -7.25 -5.74 -4.79
C ALA A 131 -6.89 -6.09 -6.24
N VAL A 132 -5.84 -6.89 -6.45
CA VAL A 132 -5.40 -7.29 -7.79
C VAL A 132 -6.43 -8.18 -8.46
N ALA A 133 -6.87 -9.26 -7.80
CA ALA A 133 -7.86 -10.19 -8.35
C ALA A 133 -9.20 -9.48 -8.63
N GLY A 134 -9.66 -8.64 -7.70
CA GLY A 134 -10.92 -7.92 -7.82
C GLY A 134 -10.98 -6.98 -9.02
N VAL A 135 -9.87 -6.33 -9.37
CA VAL A 135 -9.78 -5.42 -10.52
C VAL A 135 -9.52 -6.17 -11.83
N VAL A 136 -8.79 -7.29 -11.79
CA VAL A 136 -8.31 -7.98 -13.00
C VAL A 136 -9.27 -9.06 -13.49
N THR A 137 -9.79 -9.91 -12.60
CA THR A 137 -10.49 -11.15 -12.99
C THR A 137 -11.76 -10.88 -13.80
N GLY A 138 -12.62 -9.96 -13.35
CA GLY A 138 -13.89 -9.66 -14.03
C GLY A 138 -13.71 -9.15 -15.47
N PRO A 139 -12.96 -8.05 -15.69
CA PRO A 139 -12.73 -7.50 -17.02
C PRO A 139 -12.09 -8.51 -17.99
N LEU A 140 -11.13 -9.31 -17.54
CA LEU A 140 -10.49 -10.32 -18.40
C LEU A 140 -11.45 -11.46 -18.77
N LEU A 141 -12.31 -11.91 -17.86
CA LEU A 141 -13.33 -12.92 -18.15
C LEU A 141 -14.38 -12.43 -19.15
N VAL A 142 -14.80 -11.15 -19.03
CA VAL A 142 -15.70 -10.52 -20.00
C VAL A 142 -15.03 -10.42 -21.37
N ALA A 143 -13.77 -10.00 -21.42
CA ALA A 143 -13.00 -9.93 -22.65
C ALA A 143 -12.82 -11.30 -23.32
N ASN A 144 -12.70 -12.37 -22.52
CA ASN A 144 -12.65 -13.74 -23.02
C ASN A 144 -14.02 -14.31 -23.47
N GLY A 145 -15.08 -13.49 -23.47
CA GLY A 145 -16.43 -13.89 -23.90
C GLY A 145 -17.28 -14.58 -22.83
N SER A 146 -16.75 -14.82 -21.63
CA SER A 146 -17.45 -15.52 -20.54
C SER A 146 -18.32 -14.58 -19.71
N LEU A 147 -19.38 -14.03 -20.29
CA LEU A 147 -20.22 -13.01 -19.64
C LEU A 147 -20.88 -13.51 -18.34
N THR A 148 -21.27 -14.79 -18.29
CA THR A 148 -21.92 -15.42 -17.14
C THR A 148 -21.01 -15.47 -15.91
N ALA A 149 -19.70 -15.58 -16.09
CA ALA A 149 -18.72 -15.53 -14.99
C ALA A 149 -18.14 -14.12 -14.80
N GLY A 150 -17.88 -13.41 -15.91
CA GLY A 150 -17.21 -12.11 -15.92
C GLY A 150 -18.05 -10.99 -15.30
N ILE A 151 -19.36 -10.93 -15.60
CA ILE A 151 -20.23 -9.88 -15.04
C ILE A 151 -20.33 -10.04 -13.51
N PRO A 152 -20.68 -11.22 -12.95
CA PRO A 152 -20.66 -11.41 -11.50
C PRO A 152 -19.29 -11.15 -10.86
N ALA A 153 -18.21 -11.55 -11.53
CA ALA A 153 -16.85 -11.29 -11.05
C ALA A 153 -16.53 -9.79 -10.96
N CYS A 154 -17.02 -8.95 -11.88
CA CYS A 154 -16.93 -7.50 -11.76
C CYS A 154 -17.76 -6.96 -10.59
N ILE A 155 -19.01 -7.42 -10.47
CA ILE A 155 -19.96 -6.96 -9.43
C ILE A 155 -19.42 -7.25 -8.03
N VAL A 156 -18.74 -8.38 -7.82
CA VAL A 156 -18.18 -8.75 -6.52
C VAL A 156 -16.74 -8.26 -6.35
N GLY A 157 -15.92 -8.39 -7.41
CA GLY A 157 -14.49 -8.11 -7.39
C GLY A 157 -14.16 -6.62 -7.21
N LEU A 158 -14.87 -5.73 -7.92
CA LEU A 158 -14.60 -4.29 -7.81
C LEU A 158 -14.92 -3.74 -6.41
N PRO A 159 -16.07 -4.06 -5.77
CA PRO A 159 -16.30 -3.70 -4.38
C PRO A 159 -15.28 -4.32 -3.42
N ALA A 160 -14.89 -5.58 -3.61
CA ALA A 160 -13.89 -6.22 -2.77
C ALA A 160 -12.53 -5.50 -2.86
N ALA A 161 -12.10 -5.11 -4.07
CA ALA A 161 -10.91 -4.29 -4.26
C ALA A 161 -11.05 -2.90 -3.61
N GLY A 162 -12.22 -2.28 -3.67
CA GLY A 162 -12.53 -1.04 -2.97
C GLY A 162 -12.44 -1.17 -1.45
N LEU A 163 -12.90 -2.29 -0.88
CA LEU A 163 -12.75 -2.60 0.54
C LEU A 163 -11.29 -2.84 0.94
N ALA A 164 -10.51 -3.53 0.11
CA ALA A 164 -9.07 -3.69 0.32
C ALA A 164 -8.35 -2.33 0.33
N ALA A 165 -8.64 -1.46 -0.63
CA ALA A 165 -8.11 -0.09 -0.68
C ALA A 165 -8.53 0.74 0.53
N ARG A 166 -9.80 0.64 0.96
CA ARG A 166 -10.28 1.30 2.17
C ARG A 166 -9.54 0.79 3.42
N ALA A 167 -9.34 -0.52 3.55
CA ALA A 167 -8.62 -1.11 4.68
C ALA A 167 -7.16 -0.63 4.72
N THR A 168 -6.45 -0.63 3.57
CA THR A 168 -5.10 -0.08 3.47
C THR A 168 -5.06 1.42 3.79
N HIS A 169 -6.07 2.18 3.35
CA HIS A 169 -6.19 3.60 3.67
C HIS A 169 -6.37 3.84 5.18
N GLN A 170 -7.20 3.05 5.87
CA GLN A 170 -7.35 3.17 7.31
C GLN A 170 -6.02 2.93 8.03
N LEU A 171 -5.23 1.93 7.63
CA LEU A 171 -3.89 1.73 8.22
C LEU A 171 -2.94 2.90 7.98
N GLY A 172 -3.09 3.61 6.85
CA GLY A 172 -2.37 4.86 6.56
C GLY A 172 -2.87 6.07 7.36
N ARG A 173 -3.98 5.94 8.11
CA ARG A 173 -4.56 6.95 8.99
C ARG A 173 -4.17 6.81 10.46
N ARG A 174 -3.05 6.14 10.71
CA ARG A 174 -2.48 5.98 12.05
C ARG A 174 -1.18 6.77 12.10
N TRP A 175 -1.15 7.87 12.82
CA TRP A 175 0.04 8.72 12.90
C TRP A 175 0.13 9.44 14.23
N VAL A 176 1.35 9.85 14.57
CA VAL A 176 1.63 10.78 15.67
C VAL A 176 1.91 12.14 15.07
N VAL A 177 1.24 13.17 15.58
CA VAL A 177 1.49 14.56 15.22
C VAL A 177 2.38 15.18 16.30
N LEU A 178 3.55 15.67 15.93
CA LEU A 178 4.39 16.48 16.80
C LEU A 178 4.05 17.95 16.57
N VAL A 179 3.72 18.65 17.65
CA VAL A 179 3.40 20.08 17.66
C VAL A 179 4.21 20.78 18.75
N PRO A 180 4.36 22.12 18.72
CA PRO A 180 5.08 22.84 19.79
C PRO A 180 4.54 22.54 21.20
N ALA A 181 3.22 22.35 21.32
CA ALA A 181 2.53 22.07 22.58
C ALA A 181 2.69 20.63 23.10
N GLY A 182 3.21 19.68 22.31
CA GLY A 182 3.30 18.26 22.70
C GLY A 182 3.17 17.31 21.52
N MET A 183 2.55 16.15 21.76
CA MET A 183 2.29 15.16 20.72
C MET A 183 0.83 14.72 20.73
N VAL A 184 0.23 14.56 19.56
CA VAL A 184 -1.13 14.04 19.41
C VAL A 184 -1.07 12.66 18.80
N LEU A 185 -1.66 11.68 19.47
CA LEU A 185 -1.82 10.34 18.93
C LEU A 185 -3.12 10.27 18.12
N HIS A 186 -3.00 10.09 16.81
CA HIS A 186 -4.13 9.86 15.92
C HIS A 186 -4.12 8.38 15.48
N ASP A 187 -4.69 7.52 16.32
CA ASP A 187 -4.80 6.08 16.05
C ASP A 187 -6.19 5.57 16.43
N HIS A 188 -7.06 5.43 15.43
CA HIS A 188 -8.43 4.93 15.58
C HIS A 188 -8.51 3.45 16.00
N LEU A 189 -7.39 2.71 15.99
CA LEU A 189 -7.36 1.33 16.48
C LEU A 189 -7.01 1.27 17.97
N ALA A 190 -6.22 2.23 18.47
CA ALA A 190 -5.74 2.25 19.85
C ALA A 190 -6.58 3.18 20.74
N VAL A 191 -7.11 4.27 20.18
CA VAL A 191 -7.84 5.30 20.92
C VAL A 191 -9.09 5.72 20.13
N ALA A 192 -10.19 5.97 20.83
CA ALA A 192 -11.44 6.41 20.21
C ALA A 192 -11.32 7.81 19.59
N ASP A 193 -10.71 8.75 20.35
CA ASP A 193 -10.52 10.13 19.94
C ASP A 193 -9.02 10.49 19.90
N PRO A 194 -8.60 11.44 19.03
CA PRO A 194 -7.21 11.90 19.01
C PRO A 194 -6.83 12.55 20.34
N THR A 195 -5.86 11.94 21.05
CA THR A 195 -5.46 12.38 22.38
C THR A 195 -4.19 13.23 22.32
N LEU A 196 -4.26 14.45 22.84
CA LEU A 196 -3.10 15.32 23.06
C LEU A 196 -2.39 14.91 24.35
N ILE A 197 -1.10 14.62 24.25
CA ILE A 197 -0.19 14.49 25.38
C ILE A 197 0.62 15.79 25.46
N PRO A 198 0.34 16.67 26.44
CA PRO A 198 1.03 17.94 26.59
C PRO A 198 2.52 17.73 26.83
N ARG A 199 3.35 18.60 26.25
CA ARG A 199 4.81 18.56 26.42
C ARG A 199 5.25 18.63 27.87
N THR A 200 4.48 19.30 28.72
CA THR A 200 4.73 19.42 30.17
C THR A 200 4.48 18.13 30.94
N GLN A 201 3.64 17.24 30.41
CA GLN A 201 3.37 15.92 30.98
C GLN A 201 4.39 14.88 30.52
N VAL A 202 4.99 15.03 29.34
CA VAL A 202 6.02 14.09 28.84
C VAL A 202 7.32 14.26 29.65
N SER A 203 7.70 13.25 30.42
CA SER A 203 8.98 13.22 31.13
C SER A 203 10.13 12.72 30.24
N SER A 204 9.87 11.71 29.40
CA SER A 204 10.89 11.13 28.52
C SER A 204 10.25 10.32 27.39
N VAL A 205 10.93 10.27 26.25
CA VAL A 205 10.65 9.34 25.14
C VAL A 205 11.91 8.51 24.93
N ALA A 206 11.82 7.20 25.13
CA ALA A 206 12.95 6.29 25.07
C ALA A 206 12.52 4.92 24.53
N PRO A 207 13.46 4.07 24.06
CA PRO A 207 13.16 2.67 23.77
C PRO A 207 12.46 1.99 24.97
N ALA A 208 11.40 1.24 24.69
CA ALA A 208 10.65 0.54 25.72
C ALA A 208 11.52 -0.55 26.37
N ALA A 209 11.50 -0.61 27.71
CA ALA A 209 12.16 -1.70 28.42
C ALA A 209 11.44 -3.03 28.19
N THR A 210 12.17 -4.14 28.20
CA THR A 210 11.61 -5.50 27.97
C THR A 210 10.51 -5.90 28.96
N HIS A 211 10.51 -5.33 30.16
CA HIS A 211 9.51 -5.56 31.22
C HIS A 211 8.76 -4.28 31.59
N THR A 212 8.55 -3.39 30.62
CA THR A 212 7.74 -2.20 30.86
C THR A 212 6.32 -2.57 31.25
N THR A 213 5.74 -1.82 32.19
CA THR A 213 4.33 -1.90 32.57
C THR A 213 3.47 -0.88 31.82
N ALA A 214 4.07 -0.15 30.88
CA ALA A 214 3.36 0.82 30.04
C ALA A 214 2.28 0.15 29.19
N THR A 215 1.19 0.87 28.94
CA THR A 215 0.11 0.41 28.06
C THR A 215 0.62 0.32 26.62
N ASP A 216 0.49 -0.85 25.99
CA ASP A 216 0.93 -1.05 24.61
C ASP A 216 -0.05 -0.44 23.61
N LEU A 217 0.25 0.78 23.15
CA LEU A 217 -0.45 1.46 22.06
C LEU A 217 0.08 1.08 20.67
N SER A 218 1.19 0.33 20.59
CA SER A 218 1.74 -0.14 19.32
C SER A 218 0.99 -1.36 18.76
N GLN A 219 0.20 -2.03 19.60
CA GLN A 219 -0.60 -3.21 19.26
C GLN A 219 0.26 -4.35 18.69
N GLY A 220 1.44 -4.56 19.26
CA GLY A 220 2.40 -5.55 18.75
C GLY A 220 2.94 -5.22 17.35
N ALA A 221 3.08 -3.94 17.00
CA ALA A 221 3.78 -3.56 15.78
C ALA A 221 5.25 -4.03 15.82
N PHE A 222 5.78 -4.48 14.68
CA PHE A 222 7.17 -4.95 14.61
C PHE A 222 8.18 -3.81 14.78
N GLY A 223 9.34 -4.08 15.38
CA GLY A 223 10.45 -3.13 15.50
C GLY A 223 10.61 -2.60 16.91
N LEU A 224 11.39 -1.52 17.07
CA LEU A 224 11.67 -0.94 18.37
C LEU A 224 10.45 -0.13 18.85
N ALA A 225 9.79 -0.60 19.89
CA ALA A 225 8.75 0.16 20.58
C ALA A 225 9.38 1.33 21.34
N LEU A 226 8.73 2.49 21.28
CA LEU A 226 9.11 3.67 22.07
C LEU A 226 8.11 3.84 23.21
N GLU A 227 8.61 4.01 24.42
CA GLU A 227 7.84 4.32 25.62
C GLU A 227 7.84 5.83 25.83
N VAL A 228 6.64 6.41 25.95
CA VAL A 228 6.44 7.78 26.38
C VAL A 228 6.06 7.74 27.85
N ARG A 229 6.95 8.23 28.71
CA ARG A 229 6.66 8.37 30.13
C ARG A 229 6.01 9.71 30.39
N CYS A 230 4.88 9.67 31.08
CA CYS A 230 4.17 10.85 31.55
C CYS A 230 4.37 11.02 33.06
N ARG A 231 4.34 12.27 33.53
CA ARG A 231 4.38 12.62 34.96
C ARG A 231 3.03 12.50 35.63
#